data_AF-A0A7X8HQY4-F1
#
_entry.id   AF-A0A7X8HQY4-F1
#
_cell.length_a   1.000
_cell.length_b   1.000
_cell.length_c   1.000
_cell.angle_alpha   90.00
_cell.angle_beta   90.00
_cell.angle_gamma   90.00
#
_symmetry.space_group_name_H-M   'P 1'
#
loop_
_entity.id
_entity.type
_entity.pdbx_description
1 polymer ?
#
loop_
_entity_poly.entity_id
_entity_poly.type
_entity_poly.pdbx_seq_one_letter_code
_entity_poly.pdbx_strand_id
1 'polypeptide(L)'
;MSGSQKYAYQIEVTLKAIFQCSKYDIGGIADQSFIRKQPFIAIAFVLGNFYNRIDSSFKERIDGFLGKYYLDMGKSMEEIGEDRARDMVKDFNSIVSTI
;
A
#
# COMPACT_ATOMS: atom_id res chain seq x y z
N MET A 1 -9.65 -6.41 16.49
CA MET A 1 -9.58 -6.00 15.07
C MET A 1 -9.52 -7.26 14.22
N SER A 2 -10.27 -7.32 13.11
CA SER A 2 -10.09 -8.37 12.11
C SER A 2 -8.69 -8.27 11.48
N GLY A 3 -8.21 -9.35 10.82
CA GLY A 3 -6.96 -9.31 10.05
C GLY A 3 -6.94 -8.17 9.03
N SER A 4 -8.04 -7.99 8.28
CA SER A 4 -8.19 -6.90 7.31
C SER A 4 -8.12 -5.50 7.94
N GLN A 5 -8.73 -5.28 9.10
CA GLN A 5 -8.62 -4.00 9.81
C GLN A 5 -7.18 -3.73 10.25
N LYS A 6 -6.47 -4.76 10.76
CA LYS A 6 -5.08 -4.65 11.17
C LYS A 6 -4.17 -4.24 10.02
N TYR A 7 -4.28 -4.92 8.88
CA TYR A 7 -3.43 -4.63 7.72
C TYR A 7 -3.73 -3.27 7.10
N ALA A 8 -5.01 -2.88 7.01
CA ALA A 8 -5.37 -1.56 6.51
C ALA A 8 -4.86 -0.43 7.42
N TYR A 9 -4.89 -0.63 8.74
CA TYR A 9 -4.34 0.34 9.69
C TYR A 9 -2.83 0.49 9.53
N GLN A 10 -2.09 -0.61 9.32
CA GLN A 10 -0.65 -0.55 9.08
C GLN A 10 -0.31 0.26 7.82
N ILE A 11 -1.05 0.03 6.72
CA ILE A 11 -0.91 0.83 5.50
C ILE A 11 -1.22 2.31 5.80
N GLU A 12 -2.34 2.61 6.46
CA GLU A 12 -2.73 3.99 6.81
C GLU A 12 -1.63 4.73 7.56
N VAL A 13 -1.04 4.11 8.60
CA VAL A 13 0.05 4.70 9.38
C VAL A 13 1.24 5.03 8.48
N THR A 14 1.64 4.11 7.60
CA THR A 14 2.73 4.33 6.65
C THR A 14 2.41 5.45 5.66
N LEU A 15 1.20 5.48 5.09
CA LEU A 15 0.77 6.53 4.15
C LEU A 15 0.80 7.91 4.79
N LYS A 16 0.24 8.03 6.00
CA LYS A 16 0.23 9.30 6.74
C LYS A 16 1.63 9.77 7.10
N ALA A 17 2.53 8.85 7.44
CA ALA A 17 3.92 9.18 7.72
C ALA A 17 4.67 9.70 6.48
N ILE A 18 4.44 9.08 5.31
CA ILE A 18 5.10 9.49 4.06
C ILE A 18 4.59 10.84 3.58
N PHE A 19 3.26 11.02 3.58
CA PHE A 19 2.63 12.21 3.03
C PHE A 19 2.43 13.33 4.03
N GLN A 20 2.69 13.10 5.32
CA GLN A 20 2.44 14.05 6.41
C GLN A 20 0.99 14.58 6.36
N CYS A 21 0.03 13.66 6.18
CA CYS A 21 -1.37 14.00 5.89
C CYS A 21 -2.34 13.53 6.97
N SER A 22 -3.50 14.19 7.03
CA SER A 22 -4.61 13.89 7.94
C SER A 22 -5.71 13.08 7.24
N LYS A 23 -6.76 12.73 8.00
CA LYS A 23 -7.94 12.05 7.46
C LYS A 23 -8.62 12.97 6.42
N TYR A 24 -8.91 12.42 5.23
CA TYR A 24 -9.49 13.08 4.04
C TYR A 24 -8.54 13.90 3.15
N ASP A 25 -7.31 14.16 3.59
CA ASP A 25 -6.29 14.71 2.70
C ASP A 25 -5.98 13.72 1.58
N ILE A 26 -5.45 14.23 0.46
CA ILE A 26 -5.11 13.42 -0.72
C ILE A 26 -6.33 12.60 -1.19
N GLY A 27 -7.50 13.23 -1.17
CA GLY A 27 -8.77 12.59 -1.56
C GLY A 27 -9.20 11.43 -0.67
N GLY A 28 -8.66 11.33 0.55
CA GLY A 28 -8.98 10.25 1.50
C GLY A 28 -8.28 8.93 1.22
N ILE A 29 -7.21 8.91 0.42
CA ILE A 29 -6.47 7.68 0.08
C ILE A 29 -5.83 7.01 1.30
N ALA A 30 -5.49 7.80 2.32
CA ALA A 30 -4.95 7.34 3.60
C ALA A 30 -6.05 7.07 4.65
N ASP A 31 -7.32 6.93 4.26
CA ASP A 31 -8.39 6.46 5.15
C ASP A 31 -8.40 4.92 5.19
N GLN A 32 -8.37 4.34 6.39
CA GLN A 32 -8.45 2.90 6.60
C GLN A 32 -9.62 2.23 5.85
N SER A 33 -10.76 2.92 5.74
CA SER A 33 -11.95 2.42 5.06
C SER A 33 -11.76 2.34 3.55
N PHE A 34 -11.02 3.29 2.97
CA PHE A 34 -10.62 3.25 1.56
C PHE A 34 -9.60 2.13 1.36
N ILE A 35 -8.56 2.09 2.18
CA ILE A 35 -7.49 1.09 2.11
C ILE A 35 -8.03 -0.35 2.21
N ARG A 36 -9.02 -0.60 3.09
CA ARG A 36 -9.64 -1.93 3.17
C ARG A 36 -10.30 -2.35 1.87
N LYS A 37 -10.93 -1.41 1.15
CA LYS A 37 -11.62 -1.66 -0.10
C LYS A 37 -10.68 -1.68 -1.31
N GLN A 38 -9.58 -0.94 -1.25
CA GLN A 38 -8.66 -0.71 -2.37
C GLN A 38 -7.19 -0.69 -1.91
N PRO A 39 -6.67 -1.78 -1.30
CA PRO A 39 -5.34 -1.82 -0.72
C PRO A 39 -4.24 -1.65 -1.77
N PHE A 40 -4.38 -2.30 -2.93
CA PHE A 40 -3.42 -2.18 -4.02
C PHE A 40 -3.30 -0.73 -4.51
N ILE A 41 -4.42 -0.03 -4.71
CA ILE A 41 -4.43 1.35 -5.22
C ILE A 41 -3.75 2.30 -4.23
N ALA A 42 -4.06 2.16 -2.94
CA ALA A 42 -3.43 2.98 -1.89
C ALA A 42 -1.91 2.80 -1.85
N ILE A 43 -1.42 1.56 -1.94
CA ILE A 43 0.02 1.27 -1.96
C ILE A 43 0.67 1.74 -3.27
N ALA A 44 0.07 1.44 -4.43
CA ALA A 44 0.59 1.84 -5.72
C ALA A 44 0.72 3.37 -5.84
N PHE A 45 -0.21 4.13 -5.25
CA PHE A 45 -0.13 5.58 -5.17
C PHE A 45 1.12 6.07 -4.42
N VAL A 46 1.42 5.46 -3.26
CA VAL A 46 2.64 5.76 -2.50
C VAL A 46 3.89 5.42 -3.30
N LEU A 47 3.96 4.20 -3.84
CA LEU A 47 5.15 3.76 -4.58
C LEU A 47 5.36 4.62 -5.84
N GLY A 48 4.27 4.99 -6.52
CA GLY A 48 4.30 5.90 -7.67
C GLY A 48 4.89 7.28 -7.34
N ASN A 49 4.68 7.81 -6.13
CA ASN A 49 5.26 9.08 -5.69
C ASN A 49 6.81 9.06 -5.65
N PHE A 50 7.41 7.88 -5.51
CA PHE A 50 8.88 7.70 -5.51
C PHE A 50 9.44 7.32 -6.89
N TYR A 51 8.61 6.84 -7.82
CA TYR A 51 9.05 6.14 -9.03
C TYR A 51 10.07 6.89 -9.90
N ASN A 52 9.94 8.22 -10.01
CA ASN A 52 10.84 9.05 -10.81
C ASN A 52 12.00 9.67 -10.01
N ARG A 53 12.09 9.40 -8.71
CA ARG A 53 13.06 10.02 -7.78
C ARG A 53 14.12 9.04 -7.26
N ILE A 54 13.99 7.77 -7.59
CA ILE A 54 14.82 6.66 -7.08
C ILE A 54 15.69 6.06 -8.18
N ASP A 55 16.73 5.32 -7.81
CA ASP A 55 17.60 4.61 -8.76
C ASP A 55 16.90 3.40 -9.41
N SER A 56 17.57 2.80 -10.40
CA SER A 56 17.05 1.67 -11.16
C SER A 56 16.78 0.42 -10.31
N SER A 57 17.62 0.13 -9.31
CA SER A 57 17.45 -1.03 -8.43
C SER A 57 16.18 -0.91 -7.58
N PHE A 58 15.88 0.31 -7.16
CA PHE A 58 14.66 0.62 -6.43
C PHE A 58 13.42 0.57 -7.30
N LYS A 59 13.54 1.07 -8.53
CA LYS A 59 12.49 0.99 -9.54
C LYS A 59 12.07 -0.46 -9.81
N GLU A 60 13.04 -1.37 -9.93
CA GLU A 60 12.79 -2.81 -10.08
C GLU A 60 12.01 -3.41 -8.89
N ARG A 61 12.26 -2.95 -7.66
CA ARG A 61 11.51 -3.42 -6.48
C ARG A 61 10.06 -2.93 -6.49
N ILE A 62 9.82 -1.69 -6.92
CA ILE A 62 8.47 -1.17 -7.13
C ILE A 62 7.76 -1.95 -8.24
N ASP A 63 8.41 -2.12 -9.39
CA ASP A 63 7.85 -2.89 -10.51
C ASP A 63 7.55 -4.34 -10.11
N GLY A 64 8.41 -4.96 -9.31
CA GLY A 64 8.22 -6.29 -8.75
C GLY A 64 6.99 -6.38 -7.84
N PHE A 65 6.78 -5.38 -6.96
CA PHE A 65 5.57 -5.30 -6.16
C PHE A 65 4.32 -5.14 -7.04
N LEU A 66 4.34 -4.17 -7.96
CA LEU A 66 3.20 -3.88 -8.83
C LEU A 66 2.83 -5.12 -9.68
N GLY A 67 3.81 -5.81 -10.24
CA GLY A 67 3.61 -7.04 -11.00
C GLY A 67 3.05 -8.17 -10.14
N LYS A 68 3.59 -8.38 -8.93
CA LYS A 68 3.15 -9.45 -8.00
C LYS A 68 1.68 -9.30 -7.60
N TYR A 69 1.20 -8.07 -7.42
CA TYR A 69 -0.13 -7.77 -6.90
C TYR A 69 -1.09 -7.16 -7.93
N TYR A 70 -0.71 -7.08 -9.21
CA TYR A 70 -1.53 -6.44 -10.24
C TYR A 70 -2.95 -7.02 -10.34
N LEU A 71 -3.10 -8.34 -10.23
CA LEU A 71 -4.40 -9.02 -10.29
C LEU A 71 -5.27 -8.81 -9.03
N ASP A 72 -4.73 -8.17 -8.00
CA ASP A 72 -5.43 -7.79 -6.78
C ASP A 72 -5.98 -6.35 -6.87
N MET A 73 -5.71 -5.63 -7.98
CA MET A 73 -6.28 -4.33 -8.27
C MET A 73 -7.81 -4.38 -8.27
N GLY A 74 -8.45 -3.44 -7.57
CA GLY A 74 -9.91 -3.34 -7.48
C GLY A 74 -10.53 -4.22 -6.39
N LYS A 75 -9.79 -5.18 -5.83
CA LYS A 75 -10.28 -6.11 -4.80
C LYS A 75 -10.00 -5.57 -3.39
N SER A 76 -10.95 -5.76 -2.49
CA SER A 76 -10.80 -5.50 -1.06
C SER A 76 -9.86 -6.49 -0.38
N MET A 77 -9.41 -6.13 0.83
CA MET A 77 -8.61 -7.02 1.68
C MET A 77 -9.34 -8.32 2.04
N GLU A 78 -10.66 -8.25 2.19
CA GLU A 78 -11.49 -9.44 2.41
C GLU A 78 -11.52 -10.35 1.17
N GLU A 79 -11.61 -9.79 -0.04
CA GLU A 79 -11.65 -10.55 -1.30
C GLU A 79 -10.31 -11.20 -1.64
N ILE A 80 -9.18 -10.56 -1.35
CA ILE A 80 -7.84 -11.13 -1.62
C ILE A 80 -7.43 -12.17 -0.56
N GLY A 81 -8.08 -12.17 0.60
CA GLY A 81 -7.81 -13.08 1.72
C GLY A 81 -6.68 -12.61 2.65
N GLU A 82 -6.73 -13.11 3.89
CA GLU A 82 -5.87 -12.61 4.98
C GLU A 82 -4.38 -12.81 4.73
N ASP A 83 -3.98 -14.01 4.27
CA ASP A 83 -2.58 -14.32 4.00
C ASP A 83 -2.02 -13.43 2.88
N ARG A 84 -2.82 -13.19 1.83
CA ARG A 84 -2.44 -12.33 0.71
C ARG A 84 -2.30 -10.87 1.13
N ALA A 85 -3.22 -10.38 1.97
CA ALA A 85 -3.16 -9.03 2.53
C ALA A 85 -1.93 -8.86 3.44
N ARG A 86 -1.61 -9.86 4.27
CA ARG A 86 -0.42 -9.86 5.12
C ARG A 86 0.85 -9.76 4.29
N ASP A 87 0.98 -10.56 3.24
CA ASP A 87 2.15 -10.55 2.37
C ASP A 87 2.29 -9.21 1.63
N MET A 88 1.17 -8.65 1.15
CA MET A 88 1.14 -7.34 0.51
C MET A 88 1.67 -6.23 1.44
N VAL A 89 1.23 -6.22 2.71
CA VAL A 89 1.72 -5.24 3.69
C VAL A 89 3.19 -5.46 4.04
N LYS A 90 3.63 -6.71 4.15
CA LYS A 90 5.03 -7.03 4.43
C LYS A 90 5.95 -6.55 3.31
N ASP A 91 5.61 -6.83 2.06
CA ASP A 91 6.40 -6.41 0.90
C ASP A 91 6.41 -4.89 0.75
N PHE A 92 5.25 -4.24 0.96
CA PHE A 92 5.15 -2.78 0.97
C PHE A 92 6.06 -2.15 2.01
N ASN A 93 5.99 -2.60 3.26
CA ASN A 93 6.83 -2.06 4.34
C ASN A 93 8.32 -2.31 4.08
N SER A 94 8.69 -3.44 3.49
CA SER A 94 10.07 -3.75 3.09
C SER A 94 10.62 -2.77 2.04
N ILE A 95 9.79 -2.34 1.10
CA ILE A 95 10.17 -1.33 0.11
C ILE A 95 10.30 0.04 0.78
N VAL A 96 9.30 0.46 1.56
CA VAL A 96 9.30 1.78 2.19
C VAL A 96 10.43 1.94 3.21
N SER A 97 10.75 0.90 4.00
CA SER A 97 11.80 0.98 5.03
C SER A 97 13.21 1.19 4.49
N THR A 98 13.37 1.08 3.17
CA THR A 98 14.66 1.22 2.50
C THR A 98 14.78 2.54 1.73
N ILE A 99 13.68 3.30 1.59
CA ILE A 99 13.64 4.65 1.02
C ILE A 99 14.07 5.64 2.10
#